data_AF-A0AAE9YYH0-F1
#
_entry.id   AF-A0AAE9YYH0-F1
#
_cell.length_a   1.000
_cell.length_b   1.000
_cell.length_c   1.000
_cell.angle_alpha   90.00
_cell.angle_beta   90.00
_cell.angle_gamma   90.00
#
_symmetry.space_group_name_H-M   'P 1'
#
loop_
_entity.id
_entity.type
_entity.pdbx_description
1 polymer ?
#
loop_
_entity_poly.entity_id
_entity_poly.type
_entity_poly.pdbx_seq_one_letter_code
_entity_poly.pdbx_strand_id
1 'polypeptide(L)'
;MKKLIFAFFLPLTFSATTLAADGKALYTQKLCATCHGAEGKAPIAPMYPKLNGQNATYLLNQMKDIKSGKRNNGMSMTMKPMMAAVSESDMTAIADYLASVK
;
A
#
# COMPACT_ATOMS: atom_id res chain seq x y z
N MET A 1 -62.70 11.39 -13.47
CA MET A 1 -61.91 10.55 -12.55
C MET A 1 -60.48 10.45 -13.07
N LYS A 2 -59.57 11.35 -12.66
CA LYS A 2 -58.15 11.31 -13.02
C LYS A 2 -57.37 11.25 -11.71
N LYS A 3 -56.84 10.06 -11.40
CA LYS A 3 -56.02 9.83 -10.21
C LYS A 3 -54.61 10.32 -10.51
N LEU A 4 -54.22 11.45 -9.93
CA LEU A 4 -52.85 11.93 -9.94
C LEU A 4 -52.08 11.16 -8.87
N ILE A 5 -51.13 10.32 -9.30
CA ILE A 5 -50.19 9.63 -8.41
C ILE A 5 -48.93 10.49 -8.36
N PHE A 6 -48.72 11.18 -7.24
CA PHE A 6 -47.47 11.86 -6.94
C PHE A 6 -46.43 10.80 -6.50
N ALA A 7 -45.49 10.47 -7.38
CA ALA A 7 -44.35 9.63 -7.04
C ALA A 7 -43.31 10.48 -6.29
N PHE A 8 -43.23 10.28 -4.98
CA PHE A 8 -42.21 10.89 -4.12
C PHE A 8 -40.87 10.18 -4.37
N PHE A 9 -40.02 10.76 -5.22
CA PHE A 9 -38.66 10.30 -5.44
C PHE A 9 -37.79 10.65 -4.22
N LEU A 10 -37.56 9.67 -3.36
CA LEU A 10 -36.62 9.77 -2.24
C LEU A 10 -35.19 9.65 -2.80
N PRO A 11 -34.31 10.66 -2.66
CA PRO A 11 -32.97 10.58 -3.19
C PRO A 11 -32.14 9.60 -2.34
N LEU A 12 -31.68 8.52 -2.96
CA LEU A 12 -30.70 7.60 -2.37
C LEU A 12 -29.34 8.32 -2.30
N THR A 13 -28.99 8.84 -1.13
CA THR A 13 -27.65 9.39 -0.90
C THR A 13 -26.67 8.23 -0.75
N PHE A 14 -25.84 7.99 -1.77
CA PHE A 14 -24.69 7.10 -1.67
C PHE A 14 -23.63 7.76 -0.77
N SER A 15 -23.54 7.34 0.48
CA SER A 15 -22.37 7.64 1.32
C SER A 15 -21.21 6.76 0.86
N ALA A 16 -20.29 7.34 0.09
CA ALA A 16 -19.02 6.70 -0.24
C ALA A 16 -18.11 6.70 1.00
N THR A 17 -18.18 5.66 1.81
CA THR A 17 -17.12 5.38 2.79
C THR A 17 -15.85 5.05 2.01
N THR A 18 -14.85 5.91 2.08
CA THR A 18 -13.51 5.64 1.53
C THR A 18 -12.90 4.46 2.30
N LEU A 19 -13.02 3.25 1.75
CA LEU A 19 -12.35 2.07 2.29
C LEU A 19 -10.83 2.29 2.14
N ALA A 20 -10.09 2.27 3.24
CA ALA A 20 -8.64 2.30 3.19
C ALA A 20 -8.13 1.10 2.37
N ALA A 21 -7.10 1.30 1.55
CA ALA A 21 -6.55 0.23 0.73
C ALA A 21 -5.97 -0.89 1.61
N ASP A 22 -6.21 -2.14 1.24
CA ASP A 22 -5.69 -3.31 1.97
C ASP A 22 -4.17 -3.43 1.76
N GLY A 23 -3.40 -2.97 2.74
CA GLY A 23 -1.94 -3.01 2.72
C GLY A 23 -1.35 -4.42 2.61
N LYS A 24 -2.02 -5.44 3.15
CA LYS A 24 -1.58 -6.84 3.03
C LYS A 24 -1.73 -7.33 1.61
N ALA A 25 -2.89 -7.11 1.01
CA ALA A 25 -3.15 -7.47 -0.38
C ALA A 25 -2.18 -6.75 -1.31
N LEU A 26 -1.97 -5.44 -1.10
CA LEU A 26 -1.03 -4.63 -1.87
C LEU A 26 0.42 -5.15 -1.75
N TYR A 27 0.88 -5.52 -0.56
CA TYR A 27 2.23 -6.07 -0.36
C TYR A 27 2.48 -7.33 -1.22
N THR A 28 1.48 -8.18 -1.38
CA THR A 28 1.55 -9.36 -2.27
C THR A 28 1.43 -8.97 -3.74
N GLN A 29 0.44 -8.15 -4.09
CA GLN A 29 0.16 -7.75 -5.48
C GLN A 29 1.32 -6.96 -6.12
N LYS A 30 2.03 -6.16 -5.33
CA LYS A 30 3.22 -5.40 -5.77
C LYS A 30 4.51 -6.21 -5.68
N LEU A 31 4.41 -7.53 -5.48
CA LEU A 31 5.54 -8.48 -5.49
C LEU A 31 6.60 -8.19 -4.41
N CYS A 32 6.25 -7.47 -3.35
CA CYS A 32 7.20 -7.13 -2.28
C CYS A 32 7.67 -8.40 -1.54
N ALA A 33 6.75 -9.35 -1.37
CA ALA A 33 7.01 -10.63 -0.72
C ALA A 33 8.08 -11.49 -1.43
N THR A 34 8.29 -11.28 -2.72
CA THR A 34 9.26 -12.07 -3.51
C THR A 34 10.69 -11.90 -3.01
N CYS A 35 11.06 -10.71 -2.50
CA CYS A 35 12.41 -10.47 -1.98
C CYS A 35 12.43 -10.32 -0.45
N HIS A 36 11.41 -9.69 0.12
CA HIS A 36 11.34 -9.41 1.55
C HIS A 36 10.68 -10.53 2.37
N GLY A 37 10.18 -11.57 1.69
CA GLY A 37 9.52 -12.72 2.31
C GLY A 37 8.06 -12.47 2.64
N ALA A 38 7.37 -13.53 3.04
CA ALA A 38 6.03 -13.45 3.59
C ALA A 38 6.02 -12.47 4.76
N GLU A 39 5.05 -11.56 4.77
CA GLU A 39 4.89 -10.54 5.83
C GLU A 39 6.10 -9.61 6.03
N GLY A 40 7.14 -9.68 5.20
CA GLY A 40 8.38 -8.94 5.40
C GLY A 40 9.32 -9.55 6.46
N LYS A 41 9.09 -10.82 6.86
CA LYS A 41 9.75 -11.48 8.01
C LYS A 41 11.06 -12.18 7.70
N ALA A 42 11.11 -12.85 6.55
CA ALA A 42 12.21 -13.73 6.16
C ALA A 42 12.61 -13.43 4.71
N PRO A 43 13.50 -12.44 4.50
CA PRO A 43 13.98 -12.10 3.17
C PRO A 43 14.68 -13.28 2.51
N ILE A 44 14.68 -13.31 1.18
CA ILE A 44 15.20 -14.46 0.40
C ILE A 44 16.73 -14.63 0.52
N ALA A 45 17.44 -13.59 0.95
CA ALA A 45 18.85 -13.65 1.27
C ALA A 45 19.26 -12.45 2.16
N PRO A 46 20.47 -12.48 2.76
CA PRO A 46 20.88 -11.52 3.80
C PRO A 46 20.97 -10.04 3.37
N MET A 47 21.22 -9.74 2.09
CA MET A 47 21.31 -8.36 1.61
C MET A 47 19.94 -7.68 1.42
N TYR A 48 18.83 -8.42 1.47
CA TYR A 48 17.49 -7.84 1.49
C TYR A 48 17.07 -7.60 2.96
N PRO A 49 16.58 -6.40 3.30
CA PRO A 49 16.19 -6.10 4.68
C PRO A 49 14.89 -6.81 5.07
N LYS A 50 14.82 -7.25 6.33
CA LYS A 50 13.59 -7.57 7.04
C LYS A 50 12.80 -6.27 7.28
N LEU A 51 11.51 -6.27 6.94
CA LEU A 51 10.69 -5.05 6.92
C LEU A 51 9.64 -5.00 8.03
N ASN A 52 9.19 -6.15 8.52
CA ASN A 52 8.06 -6.20 9.43
C ASN A 52 8.41 -5.60 10.81
N GLY A 53 7.44 -4.95 11.43
CA GLY A 53 7.56 -4.31 12.74
C GLY A 53 8.39 -3.02 12.70
N GLN A 54 8.85 -2.60 11.52
CA GLN A 54 9.50 -1.31 11.34
C GLN A 54 8.47 -0.17 11.43
N ASN A 55 8.90 1.00 11.86
CA ASN A 55 8.05 2.18 11.95
C ASN A 55 7.42 2.53 10.58
N ALA A 56 6.10 2.76 10.55
CA ALA A 56 5.35 3.07 9.32
C ALA A 56 5.89 4.31 8.60
N THR A 57 6.14 5.41 9.33
CA THR A 57 6.71 6.65 8.78
C THR A 57 8.09 6.40 8.16
N TYR A 58 8.92 5.59 8.81
CA TYR A 58 10.21 5.21 8.24
C TYR A 58 10.04 4.45 6.92
N LEU A 59 9.20 3.41 6.89
CA LEU A 59 8.94 2.61 5.68
C LEU A 59 8.42 3.47 4.53
N LEU A 60 7.45 4.35 4.81
CA LEU A 60 6.91 5.29 3.83
C LEU A 60 8.01 6.21 3.26
N ASN A 61 8.83 6.80 4.13
CA ASN A 61 9.93 7.66 3.71
C ASN A 61 10.97 6.91 2.89
N GLN A 62 11.28 5.65 3.23
CA GLN A 62 12.19 4.84 2.43
C GLN A 62 11.62 4.55 1.03
N MET A 63 10.34 4.20 0.92
CA MET A 63 9.69 3.98 -0.37
C MET A 63 9.69 5.25 -1.23
N LYS A 64 9.40 6.42 -0.64
CA LYS A 64 9.45 7.72 -1.33
C LYS A 64 10.85 8.11 -1.78
N ASP A 65 11.85 7.95 -0.90
CA ASP A 65 13.24 8.26 -1.20
C ASP A 65 13.80 7.36 -2.31
N ILE A 66 13.43 6.07 -2.32
CA ILE A 66 13.84 5.12 -3.36
C ILE A 66 13.14 5.44 -4.69
N LYS A 67 11.83 5.71 -4.68
CA LYS A 67 11.07 6.04 -5.90
C LYS A 67 11.58 7.31 -6.57
N SER A 68 11.80 8.37 -5.78
CA SER A 68 12.34 9.65 -6.26
C SER A 68 13.81 9.55 -6.68
N GLY A 69 14.54 8.53 -6.21
CA GLY A 69 15.98 8.38 -6.43
C GLY A 69 16.84 9.17 -5.44
N LYS A 70 16.24 9.84 -4.44
CA LYS A 70 16.99 10.44 -3.33
C LYS A 70 17.81 9.41 -2.56
N ARG A 71 17.31 8.17 -2.44
CA ARG A 71 18.08 7.01 -1.97
C ARG A 71 18.52 6.14 -3.14
N ASN A 72 19.82 6.15 -3.42
CA ASN A 72 20.45 5.52 -4.59
C ASN A 72 21.67 4.64 -4.23
N ASN A 73 21.65 4.02 -3.05
CA ASN A 73 22.75 3.21 -2.53
C ASN A 73 22.40 1.72 -2.37
N GLY A 74 23.40 0.85 -2.52
CA GLY A 74 23.26 -0.60 -2.31
C GLY A 74 22.07 -1.20 -3.08
N MET A 75 21.26 -1.99 -2.37
CA MET A 75 20.08 -2.66 -2.95
C MET A 75 18.92 -1.72 -3.30
N SER A 76 19.02 -0.40 -3.01
CA SER A 76 17.96 0.53 -3.42
C SER A 76 17.86 0.67 -4.94
N MET A 77 18.96 0.39 -5.66
CA MET A 77 18.99 0.36 -7.12
C MET A 77 18.11 -0.76 -7.69
N THR A 78 18.09 -1.92 -7.04
CA THR A 78 17.19 -3.05 -7.39
C THR A 78 15.75 -2.77 -7.01
N MET A 79 15.51 -2.03 -5.92
CA MET A 79 14.16 -1.69 -5.45
C MET A 79 13.49 -0.58 -6.27
N LYS A 80 14.27 0.37 -6.82
CA LYS A 80 13.75 1.51 -7.59
C LYS A 80 12.77 1.14 -8.72
N PRO A 81 13.06 0.17 -9.63
CA PRO A 81 12.10 -0.21 -10.67
C PRO A 81 10.81 -0.82 -10.10
N MET A 82 10.88 -1.54 -8.98
CA MET A 82 9.69 -2.07 -8.31
C MET A 82 8.76 -0.95 -7.83
N MET A 83 9.34 0.16 -7.36
CA MET A 83 8.58 1.32 -6.90
C MET A 83 7.87 2.09 -8.00
N ALA A 84 8.17 1.85 -9.28
CA ALA A 84 7.49 2.50 -10.39
C ALA A 84 5.98 2.21 -10.37
N ALA A 85 5.58 0.97 -10.04
CA ALA A 85 4.19 0.50 -10.04
C ALA A 85 3.43 0.73 -8.72
N VAL A 86 4.03 1.42 -7.74
CA VAL A 86 3.44 1.63 -6.41
C VAL A 86 3.05 3.10 -6.26
N SER A 87 1.76 3.38 -6.07
CA SER A 87 1.26 4.75 -5.85
C SER A 87 1.62 5.24 -4.44
N GLU A 88 1.53 6.54 -4.16
CA GLU A 88 1.77 7.03 -2.78
C GLU A 88 0.74 6.48 -1.77
N SER A 89 -0.52 6.32 -2.17
CA SER A 89 -1.54 5.70 -1.30
C SER A 89 -1.22 4.23 -1.03
N ASP A 90 -0.72 3.50 -2.04
CA ASP A 90 -0.30 2.11 -1.86
C ASP A 90 0.89 2.03 -0.89
N MET A 91 1.84 2.96 -0.98
CA MET A 91 2.99 3.02 -0.06
C MET A 91 2.54 3.21 1.38
N THR A 92 1.61 4.13 1.64
CA THR A 92 1.08 4.33 2.99
C THR A 92 0.42 3.06 3.51
N ALA A 93 -0.47 2.44 2.72
CA ALA A 93 -1.15 1.21 3.12
C ALA A 93 -0.17 0.05 3.39
N ILE A 94 0.84 -0.13 2.54
CA ILE A 94 1.89 -1.15 2.72
C ILE A 94 2.72 -0.87 3.97
N ALA A 95 3.10 0.40 4.21
CA ALA A 95 3.87 0.80 5.38
C ALA A 95 3.12 0.53 6.68
N ASP A 96 1.83 0.89 6.75
CA ASP A 96 0.98 0.65 7.91
C ASP A 96 0.81 -0.84 8.17
N TYR A 97 0.59 -1.63 7.12
CA TYR A 97 0.53 -3.09 7.22
C TYR A 97 1.82 -3.67 7.78
N LEU A 98 2.98 -3.37 7.18
CA LEU A 98 4.26 -3.92 7.62
C LEU A 98 4.62 -3.50 9.05
N ALA A 99 4.25 -2.30 9.47
CA ALA A 99 4.44 -1.83 10.84
C ALA A 99 3.57 -2.59 11.85
N SER A 100 2.38 -3.03 11.44
CA SER A 100 1.45 -3.79 12.30
C SER A 100 1.91 -5.24 12.55
N VAL A 101 2.77 -5.78 11.68
CA VAL A 101 3.17 -7.19 11.70
C VAL A 101 4.48 -7.39 12.48
N LYS A 102 4.48 -8.21 13.54
CA LYS A 102 5.66 -8.53 14.37
C LYS A 102 6.31 -9.86 14.03
#